data_AF-A0A2D7NL89-F1
#
_entry.id   AF-A0A2D7NL89-F1
#
_cell.length_a   1.000
_cell.length_b   1.000
_cell.length_c   1.000
_cell.angle_alpha   90.00
_cell.angle_beta   90.00
_cell.angle_gamma   90.00
#
_symmetry.space_group_name_H-M   'P 1'
#
loop_
_entity.id
_entity.type
_entity.pdbx_description
1 polymer ?
#
loop_
_entity_poly.entity_id
_entity_poly.type
_entity_poly.pdbx_seq_one_letter_code
_entity_poly.pdbx_strand_id
1 'polypeptide(L)'
;MTSDPATTRRTIQIALPSTGEAECEAVRESILSGWVTQGPKVAAFEKAFAELHGVKHALAVTSCTTGLHLGLAGLGIGPGDEVIVPAFTWVSTANVVLYCGATP
;
A
#
# COMPACT_ATOMS: atom_id res chain seq x y z
N MET A 1 -25.89 -19.24 40.38
CA MET A 1 -26.00 -18.88 38.96
C MET A 1 -24.62 -19.05 38.34
N THR A 2 -24.28 -20.30 38.00
CA THR A 2 -22.99 -20.66 37.42
C THR A 2 -23.02 -20.28 35.94
N SER A 3 -22.22 -19.30 35.54
CA SER A 3 -22.06 -18.93 34.14
C SER A 3 -21.52 -20.11 33.35
N ASP A 4 -22.25 -20.50 32.30
CA ASP A 4 -21.89 -21.59 31.38
C ASP A 4 -20.55 -21.28 30.68
N PRO A 5 -19.51 -22.14 30.80
CA PRO A 5 -18.22 -21.97 30.13
C PRO A 5 -18.30 -22.04 28.59
N ALA A 6 -19.46 -22.43 28.01
CA ALA A 6 -19.63 -22.59 26.56
C ALA A 6 -19.81 -21.28 25.76
N THR A 7 -19.90 -20.11 26.41
CA THR A 7 -20.13 -18.82 25.70
C THR A 7 -19.08 -17.77 26.02
N THR A 8 -17.79 -18.10 25.87
CA THR A 8 -16.77 -17.05 25.76
C THR A 8 -16.94 -16.34 24.40
N ARG A 9 -17.44 -15.11 24.41
CA ARG A 9 -17.60 -14.27 23.21
C ARG A 9 -16.25 -14.11 22.51
N ARG A 10 -16.03 -14.82 21.39
CA ARG A 10 -14.82 -14.69 20.58
C ARG A 10 -14.93 -13.43 19.73
N THR A 11 -14.03 -12.48 19.98
CA THR A 11 -13.87 -11.29 19.13
C THR A 11 -12.86 -11.62 18.04
N ILE A 12 -13.31 -11.68 16.78
CA ILE A 12 -12.43 -11.87 15.61
C ILE A 12 -12.25 -10.51 14.95
N GLN A 13 -11.01 -10.02 14.89
CA GLN A 13 -10.69 -8.75 14.24
C GLN A 13 -10.69 -8.90 12.73
N ILE A 14 -11.28 -7.94 12.01
CA ILE A 14 -11.30 -7.95 10.53
C ILE A 14 -9.91 -7.66 9.95
N ALA A 15 -9.14 -6.79 10.61
CA ALA A 15 -7.83 -6.35 10.13
C ALA A 15 -6.85 -6.14 11.30
N LEU A 16 -6.25 -7.23 11.79
CA LEU A 16 -5.13 -7.13 12.73
C LEU A 16 -3.81 -6.98 11.94
N PRO A 17 -2.94 -6.00 12.27
CA PRO A 17 -1.63 -5.87 11.63
C PRO A 17 -0.76 -7.12 11.82
N SER A 18 -0.01 -7.49 10.78
CA SER A 18 1.02 -8.53 10.86
C SER A 18 2.36 -7.87 11.17
N THR A 19 2.81 -7.97 12.42
CA THR A 19 4.07 -7.38 12.90
C THR A 19 4.70 -8.27 13.97
N GLY A 20 6.03 -8.38 13.99
CA GLY A 20 6.81 -9.08 15.01
C GLY A 20 8.16 -8.43 15.26
N GLU A 21 9.08 -9.19 15.88
CA GLU A 21 10.40 -8.69 16.27
C GLU A 21 11.22 -8.18 15.08
N ALA A 22 11.11 -8.85 13.92
CA ALA A 22 11.83 -8.46 12.71
C ALA A 22 11.41 -7.07 12.21
N GLU A 23 10.11 -6.75 12.22
CA GLU A 23 9.61 -5.42 11.85
C GLU A 23 10.06 -4.36 12.87
N CYS A 24 10.04 -4.69 14.17
CA CYS A 24 10.52 -3.79 15.23
C CYS A 24 12.00 -3.42 15.04
N GLU A 25 12.87 -4.40 14.80
CA GLU A 25 14.29 -4.16 14.60
C GLU A 25 14.56 -3.40 13.29
N ALA A 26 13.83 -3.70 12.21
CA ALA A 26 13.95 -2.97 10.95
C ALA A 26 13.65 -1.47 11.13
N VAL A 27 12.63 -1.13 11.92
CA VAL A 27 12.30 0.26 12.28
C VAL A 27 13.39 0.87 13.17
N ARG A 28 13.81 0.15 14.22
CA ARG A 28 14.85 0.60 15.17
C ARG A 28 16.14 0.98 14.47
N GLU A 29 16.64 0.12 13.59
CA GLU A 29 17.84 0.37 12.80
C GLU A 29 17.71 1.63 11.92
N SER A 30 16.53 1.85 11.33
CA SER A 30 16.29 3.04 10.48
C SER A 30 16.37 4.32 11.31
N ILE A 31 15.75 4.32 12.49
CA ILE A 31 15.79 5.45 13.44
C ILE A 31 17.24 5.72 13.90
N LEU A 32 17.95 4.69 14.34
CA LEU A 32 19.31 4.84 14.88
C LEU A 32 20.34 5.23 13.81
N SER A 33 20.10 4.87 12.55
CA SER A 33 20.94 5.30 11.42
C SER A 33 20.81 6.79 11.09
N GLY A 34 19.75 7.46 11.57
CA GLY A 34 19.38 8.83 11.18
C GLY A 34 18.70 8.93 9.81
N TRP A 35 18.64 7.84 9.04
CA TRP A 35 18.00 7.81 7.72
C TRP A 35 16.52 7.41 7.81
N VAL A 36 15.67 8.37 8.18
CA VAL A 36 14.23 8.13 8.45
C VAL A 36 13.31 8.39 7.26
N THR A 37 13.84 8.90 6.15
CA THR A 37 13.09 9.14 4.90
C THR A 37 13.55 8.16 3.81
N GLN A 38 13.22 8.42 2.54
CA GLN A 38 13.64 7.58 1.43
C GLN A 38 15.17 7.42 1.40
N GLY A 39 15.63 6.16 1.33
CA GLY A 39 17.03 5.83 1.57
C GLY A 39 17.43 4.41 1.20
N PRO A 40 18.59 3.94 1.67
CA PRO A 40 19.14 2.64 1.31
C PRO A 40 18.19 1.46 1.58
N LYS A 41 17.43 1.51 2.69
CA LYS A 41 16.43 0.47 3.01
C LYS A 41 15.25 0.45 2.03
N VAL A 42 14.83 1.63 1.54
CA VAL A 42 13.79 1.72 0.50
C VAL A 42 14.32 1.16 -0.82
N ALA A 43 15.53 1.52 -1.24
CA ALA A 43 16.14 0.98 -2.45
C ALA A 43 16.34 -0.54 -2.40
N ALA A 44 16.72 -1.08 -1.23
CA ALA A 44 16.81 -2.52 -1.01
C ALA A 44 15.44 -3.20 -1.10
N PHE A 45 14.40 -2.60 -0.50
CA PHE A 45 13.03 -3.08 -0.61
C PHE A 45 12.53 -3.06 -2.06
N GLU A 46 12.73 -1.97 -2.79
CA GLU A 46 12.34 -1.86 -4.21
C GLU A 46 13.00 -2.94 -5.07
N LYS A 47 14.30 -3.18 -4.88
CA LYS A 47 15.02 -4.25 -5.57
C LYS A 47 14.42 -5.63 -5.25
N ALA A 48 14.26 -5.94 -3.96
CA ALA A 48 13.70 -7.22 -3.53
C ALA A 48 12.25 -7.41 -4.03
N PHE A 49 11.46 -6.35 -4.06
CA PHE A 49 10.09 -6.37 -4.55
C PHE A 49 10.02 -6.60 -6.06
N ALA A 50 10.92 -5.96 -6.82
CA ALA A 50 11.03 -6.16 -8.26
C ALA A 50 11.42 -7.61 -8.59
N GLU A 51 12.39 -8.16 -7.87
CA GLU A 51 12.83 -9.57 -7.99
C GLU A 51 11.69 -10.54 -7.64
N LEU A 52 10.97 -10.30 -6.55
CA LEU A 52 9.85 -11.12 -6.11
C LEU A 52 8.73 -11.22 -7.16
N HIS A 53 8.44 -10.13 -7.86
CA HIS A 53 7.36 -10.05 -8.86
C HIS A 53 7.83 -10.27 -10.31
N GLY A 54 9.13 -10.50 -10.54
CA GLY A 54 9.68 -10.71 -11.88
C GLY A 54 9.57 -9.48 -12.80
N VAL A 55 9.59 -8.26 -12.24
CA VAL A 55 9.52 -7.01 -12.99
C VAL A 55 10.88 -6.32 -13.05
N LYS A 56 11.11 -5.48 -14.08
CA LYS A 56 12.38 -4.76 -14.25
C LYS A 56 12.59 -3.68 -13.19
N HIS A 57 11.50 -3.04 -12.74
CA HIS A 57 11.53 -1.91 -11.82
C HIS A 57 10.35 -2.00 -10.84
N ALA A 58 10.58 -1.61 -9.59
CA ALA A 58 9.56 -1.35 -8.60
C ALA A 58 9.88 -0.02 -7.89
N LEU A 59 8.85 0.73 -7.53
CA LEU A 59 8.96 2.03 -6.87
C LEU A 59 8.10 2.03 -5.61
N ALA A 60 8.71 2.27 -4.46
CA ALA A 60 8.02 2.38 -3.19
C ALA A 60 7.43 3.80 -3.07
N VAL A 61 6.13 3.86 -2.77
CA VAL A 61 5.37 5.10 -2.62
C VAL A 61 4.58 5.08 -1.33
N THR A 62 4.05 6.23 -0.93
CA THR A 62 3.40 6.41 0.37
C THR A 62 2.06 5.66 0.50
N SER A 63 1.42 5.31 -0.62
CA SER A 63 0.16 4.57 -0.63
C SER A 63 -0.14 3.98 -2.01
N CYS A 64 -1.07 3.02 -2.09
CA CYS A 64 -1.58 2.52 -3.36
C CYS A 64 -2.25 3.63 -4.20
N THR A 65 -2.94 4.59 -3.57
CA THR A 65 -3.52 5.76 -4.26
C THR A 65 -2.45 6.57 -4.97
N THR A 66 -1.32 6.84 -4.30
CA THR A 66 -0.18 7.53 -4.90
C THR A 66 0.42 6.72 -6.05
N GLY A 67 0.53 5.40 -5.89
CA GLY A 67 1.03 4.51 -6.95
C GLY A 67 0.16 4.55 -8.20
N LEU A 68 -1.15 4.45 -8.04
CA LEU A 68 -2.10 4.56 -9.16
C LEU A 68 -2.03 5.94 -9.83
N HIS A 69 -2.02 7.01 -9.03
CA HIS A 69 -1.93 8.37 -9.55
C HIS A 69 -0.63 8.60 -10.35
N LEU A 70 0.51 8.19 -9.82
CA LEU A 70 1.79 8.29 -10.54
C LEU A 70 1.82 7.40 -11.80
N GLY A 71 1.15 6.25 -11.77
CA GLY A 71 0.98 5.39 -12.95
C GLY A 71 0.22 6.10 -14.07
N LEU A 72 -0.92 6.72 -13.76
CA LEU A 72 -1.70 7.48 -14.74
C LEU A 72 -0.95 8.72 -15.24
N ALA A 73 -0.35 9.49 -14.33
CA ALA A 73 0.43 10.67 -14.69
C ALA A 73 1.65 10.30 -15.56
N GLY A 74 2.32 9.18 -15.27
CA GLY A 74 3.45 8.68 -16.06
C GLY A 74 3.06 8.19 -17.45
N LEU A 75 1.80 7.77 -17.64
CA LEU A 75 1.23 7.45 -18.95
C LEU A 75 0.75 8.69 -19.71
N GLY A 76 0.75 9.87 -19.07
CA GLY A 76 0.28 11.12 -19.67
C GLY A 76 -1.24 11.26 -19.71
N ILE A 77 -1.97 10.50 -18.90
CA ILE A 77 -3.44 10.58 -18.81
C ILE A 77 -3.86 11.95 -18.26
N GLY A 78 -4.84 12.58 -18.90
CA GLY A 78 -5.31 13.91 -18.53
C GLY A 78 -6.69 14.30 -19.09
N PRO A 79 -7.01 15.60 -19.12
CA PRO A 79 -8.29 16.09 -19.62
C PRO A 79 -8.59 15.63 -21.04
N GLY A 80 -9.77 15.04 -21.22
CA GLY A 80 -10.23 14.48 -22.50
C GLY A 80 -10.03 12.97 -22.64
N ASP A 81 -9.25 12.35 -21.75
CA ASP A 81 -9.11 10.89 -21.70
C ASP A 81 -10.23 10.23 -20.88
N GLU A 82 -10.56 8.98 -21.26
CA GLU A 82 -11.45 8.09 -20.51
C GLU A 82 -10.68 6.88 -19.98
N VAL A 83 -10.90 6.51 -18.71
CA VAL A 83 -10.23 5.37 -18.05
C VAL A 83 -11.26 4.45 -17.40
N ILE A 84 -11.52 3.30 -18.03
CA ILE A 84 -12.50 2.33 -17.54
C ILE A 84 -12.09 1.77 -16.18
N VAL A 85 -13.00 1.83 -15.21
CA VAL A 85 -12.85 1.23 -13.88
C VAL A 85 -14.00 0.28 -13.54
N PRO A 86 -13.77 -0.75 -12.71
CA PRO A 86 -14.86 -1.62 -12.23
C PRO A 86 -15.84 -0.85 -11.33
N ALA A 87 -17.13 -1.13 -11.46
CA ALA A 87 -18.17 -0.54 -10.61
C ALA A 87 -18.07 -0.96 -9.13
N PHE A 88 -17.44 -2.11 -8.84
CA PHE A 88 -17.22 -2.61 -7.49
C PHE A 88 -15.71 -2.75 -7.20
N THR A 89 -15.15 -1.73 -6.53
CA THR A 89 -13.73 -1.62 -6.18
C THR A 89 -13.54 -0.63 -5.02
N TRP A 90 -12.31 -0.45 -4.55
CA TRP A 90 -11.98 0.65 -3.63
C TRP A 90 -12.01 2.00 -4.36
N VAL A 91 -12.52 3.04 -3.69
CA VAL A 91 -12.78 4.35 -4.32
C VAL A 91 -11.56 5.02 -4.95
N SER A 92 -10.34 4.69 -4.48
CA SER A 92 -9.12 5.25 -5.05
C SER A 92 -8.95 4.91 -6.53
N THR A 93 -9.51 3.78 -7.00
CA THR A 93 -9.42 3.38 -8.42
C THR A 93 -10.05 4.42 -9.34
N ALA A 94 -11.19 5.01 -8.98
CA ALA A 94 -11.84 6.07 -9.78
C ALA A 94 -11.29 7.47 -9.45
N ASN A 95 -11.01 7.74 -8.17
CA ASN A 95 -10.58 9.08 -7.75
C ASN A 95 -9.27 9.53 -8.39
N VAL A 96 -8.33 8.61 -8.61
CA VAL A 96 -7.04 8.95 -9.24
C VAL A 96 -7.18 9.36 -10.71
N VAL A 97 -8.20 8.83 -11.41
CA VAL A 97 -8.54 9.28 -12.77
C VAL A 97 -9.00 10.73 -12.75
N LEU A 98 -9.89 11.06 -11.81
CA LEU A 98 -10.37 12.43 -11.59
C LEU A 98 -9.24 13.37 -11.16
N TYR A 99 -8.27 12.91 -10.36
CA TYR A 99 -7.10 13.72 -9.96
C TYR A 99 -6.22 14.10 -11.15
N CYS A 100 -6.14 13.23 -12.18
CA CYS A 100 -5.49 13.55 -13.45
C CYS A 100 -6.34 14.47 -14.35
N GLY A 101 -7.62 14.72 -14.01
CA GLY A 101 -8.56 15.49 -14.83
C GLY A 101 -9.24 14.69 -15.95
N ALA A 102 -9.07 13.37 -15.95
CA ALA A 102 -9.71 12.45 -16.89
C ALA A 102 -11.09 11.99 -16.40
N THR A 103 -11.83 11.27 -17.25
CA THR A 103 -13.16 10.71 -16.95
C THR A 103 -13.06 9.21 -16.62
N PRO A 104 -13.45 8.75 -15.41
CA PRO A 104 -13.49 7.33 -15.05
C PRO A 104 -14.68 6.58 -15.65
#